data_AF-K9TLQ3-F1
#
_entry.id   AF-K9TLQ3-F1
#
_cell.length_a   1.000
_cell.length_b   1.000
_cell.length_c   1.000
_cell.angle_alpha   90.00
_cell.angle_beta   90.00
_cell.angle_gamma   90.00
#
_symmetry.space_group_name_H-M   'P 1'
#
loop_
_entity.id
_entity.type
_entity.pdbx_description
1 polymer ?
#
loop_
_entity_poly.entity_id
_entity_poly.type
_entity_poly.pdbx_seq_one_letter_code
_entity_poly.pdbx_strand_id
1 'polypeptide(L)' 'MTEIPRELNDDELKAWQVRLNEANRHNIFCHCRNCGEEWVDSFTDVPCKSCGSRDVEHIACWQFPDG' A
#
# COMPACT_ATOMS: atom_id res chain seq x y z
N MET A 1 28.13 1.75 23.89
CA MET A 1 27.26 0.60 24.17
C MET A 1 26.18 0.61 23.11
N THR A 2 26.21 -0.35 22.18
CA THR A 2 25.16 -0.53 21.19
C THR A 2 23.97 -1.18 21.90
N GLU A 3 22.91 -0.42 22.12
CA GLU A 3 21.67 -0.95 22.68
C GLU A 3 21.09 -1.97 21.68
N ILE A 4 20.89 -3.21 22.15
CA ILE A 4 20.23 -4.25 21.37
C ILE A 4 18.74 -3.88 21.33
N PRO A 5 18.10 -3.78 20.15
CA PRO A 5 16.69 -3.45 20.07
C PRO A 5 15.87 -4.47 20.88
N ARG A 6 15.00 -3.95 21.75
CA ARG A 6 14.08 -4.77 22.52
C ARG A 6 13.14 -5.51 21.56
N GLU A 7 13.06 -6.82 21.70
CA GLU A 7 12.06 -7.63 21.00
C GLU A 7 10.66 -7.24 21.48
N LEU A 8 9.74 -7.07 20.53
CA LEU A 8 8.33 -6.76 20.82
C LEU A 8 7.71 -7.96 21.53
N ASN A 9 6.91 -7.71 22.57
CA ASN A 9 6.05 -8.76 23.11
C ASN A 9 4.88 -9.05 22.14
N ASP A 10 4.12 -10.11 22.40
CA ASP A 10 3.04 -10.56 21.51
C ASP A 10 1.97 -9.48 21.25
N ASP A 11 1.62 -8.69 22.26
CA ASP A 11 0.63 -7.61 22.14
C ASP A 11 1.18 -6.44 21.31
N GLU A 12 2.43 -6.07 21.54
CA GLU A 12 3.15 -5.05 20.78
C GLU A 12 3.30 -5.47 19.31
N LEU A 13 3.65 -6.73 19.06
CA LEU A 13 3.75 -7.30 17.71
C LEU A 13 2.40 -7.27 17.00
N LYS A 14 1.33 -7.70 17.67
CA LYS A 14 -0.02 -7.71 17.10
C LYS A 14 -0.51 -6.30 16.79
N ALA A 15 -0.27 -5.33 17.68
CA ALA A 15 -0.62 -3.94 17.44
C ALA A 15 0.10 -3.37 16.20
N TRP A 16 1.38 -3.71 16.03
CA TRP A 16 2.14 -3.34 14.83
C TRP A 16 1.60 -3.99 13.56
N GLN A 17 1.30 -5.29 13.59
CA GLN A 17 0.71 -6.00 12.45
C GLN A 17 -0.63 -5.39 12.01
N VAL A 18 -1.48 -4.96 12.95
CA VAL A 18 -2.73 -4.25 12.63
C VAL A 18 -2.44 -2.94 11.92
N ARG A 19 -1.49 -2.14 12.40
CA ARG A 19 -1.10 -0.88 11.76
C ARG A 19 -0.52 -1.09 10.37
N LEU A 20 0.28 -2.13 10.18
CA LEU A 20 0.82 -2.49 8.87
C LEU A 20 -0.27 -2.94 7.90
N ASN A 21 -1.23 -3.73 8.37
CA ASN A 21 -2.38 -4.13 7.55
C ASN A 21 -3.22 -2.92 7.11
N GLU A 22 -3.42 -1.95 8.00
CA GLU A 22 -4.12 -0.72 7.63
C GLU A 22 -3.32 0.13 6.64
N ALA A 23 -2.01 0.29 6.87
CA ALA A 23 -1.14 0.98 5.93
C ALA A 23 -1.12 0.32 4.54
N ASN A 24 -1.12 -1.02 4.49
CA ASN A 24 -1.17 -1.79 3.23
C ASN A 24 -2.45 -1.54 2.43
N ARG A 25 -3.58 -1.31 3.10
CA ARG A 25 -4.86 -1.09 2.42
C ARG A 25 -4.87 0.18 1.58
N HIS A 26 -4.12 1.20 1.95
CA HIS A 26 -4.17 2.52 1.29
C HIS A 26 -3.12 2.71 0.19
N ASN A 27 -2.43 1.64 -0.17
CA ASN A 27 -1.13 1.70 -0.81
C ASN A 27 -1.10 0.74 -2.01
N ILE A 28 -2.13 0.83 -2.86
CA ILE A 28 -2.22 0.06 -4.09
C ILE A 28 -1.96 1.01 -5.25
N PHE A 29 -0.80 0.87 -5.87
CA PHE A 29 -0.48 1.54 -7.12
C PHE A 29 -1.28 0.90 -8.24
N CYS A 30 -1.99 1.72 -8.98
CA CYS A 30 -2.82 1.34 -10.09
C CYS A 30 -2.24 1.94 -11.36
N HIS A 31 -2.05 1.09 -12.38
CA HIS A 31 -1.62 1.52 -13.71
C HIS A 31 -2.61 0.99 -14.75
N CYS A 32 -3.29 1.91 -15.45
CA CYS A 32 -4.20 1.51 -16.52
C CYS A 32 -3.43 1.15 -17.78
N ARG A 33 -3.48 -0.12 -18.20
CA ARG A 33 -2.77 -0.59 -19.41
C ARG A 33 -3.31 0.00 -20.71
N ASN A 34 -4.53 0.54 -20.70
CA ASN A 34 -5.17 1.09 -21.89
C ASN A 34 -4.82 2.56 -22.16
N CYS A 35 -4.81 3.41 -21.13
CA CYS A 35 -4.54 4.85 -21.30
C CYS A 35 -3.27 5.33 -20.59
N GLY A 36 -2.61 4.47 -19.82
CA GLY A 36 -1.37 4.78 -19.11
C GLY A 36 -1.54 5.63 -17.84
N GLU A 37 -2.77 5.89 -17.40
CA GLU A 37 -3.01 6.64 -16.15
C GLU A 37 -2.47 5.87 -14.94
N GLU A 38 -1.83 6.60 -14.02
CA GLU A 38 -1.22 6.05 -12.81
C GLU A 38 -1.80 6.75 -11.57
N TRP A 39 -2.21 5.97 -10.58
CA TRP A 39 -2.74 6.53 -9.33
C TRP A 39 -2.54 5.57 -8.15
N VAL A 40 -2.82 6.03 -6.94
CA VAL A 40 -2.87 5.18 -5.74
C VAL A 40 -4.32 5.08 -5.28
N ASP A 41 -4.77 3.87 -5.00
CA ASP A 41 -6.11 3.60 -4.47
C ASP A 41 -6.05 2.66 -3.26
N SER A 42 -7.19 2.52 -2.59
CA SER A 42 -7.35 1.59 -1.47
C SER A 42 -8.02 0.27 -1.85
N PHE A 43 -8.38 0.10 -3.13
CA PHE A 43 -9.12 -1.05 -3.64
C PHE A 43 -8.51 -1.59 -4.93
N THR A 44 -8.59 -2.92 -5.14
CA THR A 44 -8.05 -3.62 -6.33
C THR A 44 -9.07 -3.82 -7.45
N ASP A 45 -10.30 -3.32 -7.31
CA ASP A 45 -11.38 -3.47 -8.30
C ASP A 45 -11.95 -2.10 -8.69
N VAL A 46 -11.05 -1.14 -8.92
CA VAL A 46 -11.41 0.21 -9.36
C VAL A 46 -11.16 0.35 -10.86
N PRO A 47 -12.18 0.73 -11.66
CA PRO A 47 -11.95 1.04 -13.06
C PRO A 47 -11.13 2.34 -13.17
N CYS A 48 -10.37 2.46 -14.26
CA CYS A 48 -9.63 3.68 -14.57
C CYS A 48 -10.59 4.87 -14.65
N LYS A 49 -10.32 5.92 -13.88
CA LYS A 49 -11.16 7.14 -13.81
C LYS A 49 -11.10 7.95 -15.13
N SER A 50 -10.00 7.84 -15.87
CA SER A 50 -9.79 8.58 -17.12
C SER A 50 -10.48 7.95 -18.33
N CYS A 51 -10.44 6.61 -18.48
CA CYS A 51 -10.97 5.93 -19.66
C CYS A 51 -12.06 4.88 -19.38
N GLY A 52 -12.37 4.59 -18.12
CA GLY A 52 -13.36 3.59 -17.72
C GLY A 52 -12.91 2.13 -17.89
N SER A 53 -11.68 1.88 -18.35
CA SER A 53 -11.14 0.53 -18.51
C SER A 53 -11.01 -0.21 -17.17
N ARG A 54 -11.26 -1.52 -17.19
CA ARG A 54 -10.98 -2.44 -16.07
C ARG A 54 -9.63 -3.15 -16.22
N ASP A 55 -8.92 -2.92 -17.32
CA ASP A 55 -7.57 -3.44 -17.52
C ASP A 55 -6.57 -2.55 -16.77
N VAL A 56 -6.53 -2.74 -15.45
CA VAL A 56 -5.71 -1.99 -14.50
C VAL A 56 -4.80 -2.96 -13.76
N GLU A 57 -3.50 -2.73 -13.86
CA GLU A 57 -2.49 -3.42 -13.06
C GLU A 57 -2.48 -2.84 -11.65
N HIS A 58 -2.47 -3.72 -10.64
CA HIS A 58 -2.48 -3.35 -9.23
C HIS A 58 -1.23 -3.90 -8.55
N ILE A 59 -0.43 -3.02 -7.95
CA ILE A 59 0.83 -3.36 -7.29
C ILE A 59 0.80 -2.74 -5.90
N ALA A 60 1.07 -3.54 -4.86
CA ALA A 60 1.25 -2.98 -3.52
C ALA A 60 2.47 -2.03 -3.52
N CYS A 61 2.29 -0.77 -3.15
CA CYS A 61 3.32 0.25 -3.15
C CYS A 61 3.44 0.92 -1.78
N TRP A 62 4.63 0.94 -1.19
CA TRP A 62 4.85 1.70 0.04
C TRP A 62 5.51 3.02 -0.34
N GLN A 63 4.73 4.11 -0.26
CA GLN A 63 5.26 5.46 -0.44
C GLN A 63 5.87 5.91 0.89
N PHE A 64 7.18 6.03 0.94
CA PHE A 64 7.86 6.73 2.03
C PHE A 64 7.92 8.21 1.63
N PRO A 65 7.46 9.15 2.47
CA PRO A 65 7.62 10.56 2.17
C PRO A 65 9.11 10.87 2.02
N ASP A 66 9.48 11.51 0.91
CA ASP A 66 10.84 12.01 0.66
C ASP A 66 11.09 13.28 1.51
N GLY A 67 11.11 13.15 2.84
CA GLY A 67 11.53 14.21 3.78
C GLY A 67 10.43 15.14 4.29
#